data_AF-A0A7X7DW34-F1
#
_entry.id   AF-A0A7X7DW34-F1
#
_cell.length_a   1.000
_cell.length_b   1.000
_cell.length_c   1.000
_cell.angle_alpha   90.00
_cell.angle_beta   90.00
_cell.angle_gamma   90.00
#
_symmetry.space_group_name_H-M   'P 1'
#
loop_
_entity.id
_entity.type
_entity.pdbx_description
1 polymer ?
#
loop_
_entity_poly.entity_id
_entity_poly.type
_entity_poly.pdbx_seq_one_letter_code
_entity_poly.pdbx_strand_id
1 'polypeptide(L)'
;MKMVSVQEIKKNPAVLYSGPGYRVLTSNNRPKALCFPLEELDDIEEIVASFRQAQAMRAVERVRSFAVEKGLDGMTMGDIDEEIRRARNG
;
A
#
# COMPACT_ATOMS: atom_id res chain seq x y z
N MET A 1 -14.86 9.71 2.73
CA MET A 1 -14.80 8.24 2.53
C MET A 1 -16.22 7.70 2.47
N LYS A 2 -16.54 6.87 1.46
CA LYS A 2 -17.84 6.19 1.36
C LYS A 2 -17.68 4.72 0.99
N MET A 3 -18.40 3.82 1.67
CA MET A 3 -18.47 2.40 1.30
C MET A 3 -19.50 2.23 0.19
N VAL A 4 -19.16 1.46 -0.84
CA VAL A 4 -20.03 1.20 -1.97
C VAL A 4 -20.04 -0.30 -2.25
N SER A 5 -21.21 -0.91 -2.27
CA SER A 5 -21.36 -2.34 -2.59
C SER A 5 -21.33 -2.59 -4.11
N VAL A 6 -20.92 -3.80 -4.51
CA VAL A 6 -21.03 -4.25 -5.92
C VAL A 6 -22.48 -4.12 -6.45
N GLN A 7 -23.49 -4.27 -5.59
CA GLN A 7 -24.88 -4.12 -5.98
C GLN A 7 -25.25 -2.67 -6.35
N GLU A 8 -24.74 -1.68 -5.60
CA GLU A 8 -24.94 -0.26 -5.91
C GLU A 8 -24.23 0.12 -7.22
N ILE A 9 -23.04 -0.40 -7.47
CA ILE A 9 -22.27 -0.12 -8.69
C ILE A 9 -22.97 -0.69 -9.92
N LYS A 10 -23.54 -1.89 -9.81
CA LYS A 10 -24.35 -2.48 -10.90
C LYS A 10 -25.56 -1.63 -11.26
N LYS A 11 -26.16 -0.96 -10.27
CA LYS A 11 -27.32 -0.07 -10.48
C LYS A 11 -26.90 1.29 -11.04
N ASN A 12 -25.80 1.83 -10.56
CA ASN A 12 -25.29 3.13 -10.96
C ASN A 12 -23.75 3.15 -10.84
N PRO A 13 -23.00 2.96 -11.93
CA PRO A 13 -21.54 3.00 -11.90
C PRO A 13 -20.98 4.36 -11.46
N ALA A 14 -21.72 5.45 -11.67
CA ALA A 14 -21.27 6.80 -11.32
C ALA A 14 -21.06 6.99 -9.82
N VAL A 15 -21.64 6.12 -8.99
CA VAL A 15 -21.39 6.11 -7.55
C VAL A 15 -19.91 5.95 -7.21
N LEU A 16 -19.05 5.44 -8.10
CA LEU A 16 -17.60 5.30 -7.90
C LEU A 16 -16.84 6.63 -7.97
N TYR A 17 -17.36 7.61 -8.70
CA TYR A 17 -16.68 8.90 -8.91
C TYR A 17 -17.55 10.11 -8.52
N SER A 18 -18.77 9.91 -8.02
CA SER A 18 -19.70 11.00 -7.72
C SER A 18 -19.45 11.71 -6.39
N GLY A 19 -18.80 12.87 -6.45
CA GLY A 19 -18.53 13.72 -5.29
C GLY A 19 -17.14 13.51 -4.69
N PRO A 20 -16.76 14.31 -3.69
CA PRO A 20 -15.38 14.42 -3.23
C PRO A 20 -14.90 13.20 -2.45
N GLY A 21 -13.60 12.93 -2.54
CA GLY A 21 -12.90 11.91 -1.77
C GLY A 21 -13.09 10.47 -2.26
N TYR A 22 -12.37 9.56 -1.62
CA TYR A 22 -12.29 8.16 -2.05
C TYR A 22 -13.46 7.31 -1.56
N ARG A 23 -13.71 6.24 -2.30
CA ARG A 23 -14.70 5.19 -2.01
C ARG A 23 -14.04 3.84 -1.84
N VAL A 24 -14.66 3.02 -1.01
CA VAL A 24 -14.25 1.65 -0.77
C VAL A 24 -15.26 0.74 -1.45
N LEU A 25 -14.83 0.04 -2.48
CA LEU A 25 -15.57 -1.05 -3.10
C LEU A 25 -15.67 -2.20 -2.10
N THR A 26 -16.87 -2.70 -1.88
CA THR A 26 -17.11 -3.87 -1.04
C THR A 26 -17.85 -4.97 -1.78
N SER A 27 -17.41 -6.21 -1.55
CA SER A 27 -18.10 -7.42 -2.00
C SER A 27 -18.28 -8.34 -0.79
N ASN A 28 -19.51 -8.79 -0.53
CA ASN A 28 -19.88 -9.57 0.65
C ASN A 28 -19.35 -8.93 1.96
N ASN A 29 -19.58 -7.62 2.13
CA ASN A 29 -19.12 -6.81 3.26
C ASN A 29 -17.59 -6.75 3.47
N ARG A 30 -16.79 -7.22 2.50
CA ARG A 30 -15.32 -7.13 2.56
C ARG A 30 -14.81 -6.07 1.58
N PRO A 31 -13.91 -5.16 2.01
CA PRO A 31 -13.21 -4.25 1.11
C PRO A 31 -12.47 -5.00 0.01
N LYS A 32 -12.57 -4.51 -1.23
CA LYS A 32 -11.95 -5.11 -2.42
C LYS A 32 -11.10 -4.13 -3.22
N ALA A 33 -11.48 -2.86 -3.25
CA ALA A 33 -10.73 -1.82 -3.95
C ALA A 33 -10.99 -0.45 -3.32
N LEU A 34 -10.07 0.48 -3.58
CA LEU A 34 -10.26 1.90 -3.39
C LEU A 34 -10.50 2.55 -4.75
N CYS A 35 -11.44 3.48 -4.82
CA CYS A 35 -11.69 4.28 -6.01
C CYS A 35 -11.58 5.76 -5.63
N PHE A 36 -10.69 6.46 -6.31
CA PHE A 36 -10.50 7.89 -6.18
C PHE A 36 -11.14 8.54 -7.40
N PRO A 37 -12.05 9.52 -7.22
CA PRO A 37 -12.48 10.34 -8.35
C PRO A 37 -11.26 11.08 -8.90
N LEU A 38 -11.14 11.12 -10.22
CA LEU A 38 -10.08 11.86 -10.92
C LEU A 38 -10.65 13.15 -11.50
N GLU A 39 -9.84 14.20 -11.52
CA GLU A 39 -10.08 15.48 -12.19
C GLU A 39 -9.36 15.53 -13.54
N GLU A 40 -9.75 16.43 -14.44
CA GLU A 40 -9.22 16.49 -15.82
C GLU A 40 -7.72 16.76 -15.90
N LEU A 41 -7.14 17.35 -14.85
CA LEU A 41 -5.71 17.70 -14.77
C LEU A 41 -4.87 16.66 -14.02
N ASP A 42 -5.46 15.57 -13.54
CA ASP A 42 -4.74 14.55 -12.79
C ASP A 42 -3.81 13.74 -13.69
N ASP A 43 -2.53 13.69 -13.33
CA ASP A 43 -1.58 12.72 -13.90
C ASP A 43 -1.73 11.37 -13.20
N ILE A 44 -2.38 10.43 -13.90
CA ILE A 44 -2.66 9.09 -13.40
C ILE A 44 -1.37 8.33 -13.06
N GLU A 45 -0.31 8.50 -13.85
CA GLU A 45 0.96 7.80 -13.63
C GLU A 45 1.66 8.32 -12.37
N GLU A 46 1.61 9.62 -12.13
CA GLU A 46 2.15 10.23 -10.90
C GLU A 46 1.40 9.74 -9.66
N ILE A 47 0.06 9.65 -9.73
CA ILE A 47 -0.77 9.11 -8.63
C ILE A 47 -0.40 7.65 -8.34
N VAL A 48 -0.25 6.83 -9.39
CA VAL A 48 0.15 5.42 -9.25
C VAL A 48 1.57 5.31 -8.67
N ALA A 49 2.50 6.13 -9.13
CA ALA A 49 3.87 6.18 -8.62
C ALA A 49 3.90 6.54 -7.13
N SER A 50 3.14 7.55 -6.73
CA SER A 50 3.00 7.98 -5.33
C SER A 50 2.47 6.85 -4.44
N PHE A 51 1.46 6.11 -4.91
CA PHE A 51 0.91 4.98 -4.17
C PHE A 51 1.95 3.85 -4.02
N ARG A 52 2.70 3.52 -5.08
CA ARG A 52 3.78 2.53 -5.03
C ARG A 52 4.88 2.94 -4.06
N GLN A 53 5.29 4.21 -4.07
CA GLN A 53 6.28 4.74 -3.14
C GLN A 53 5.82 4.59 -1.69
N ALA A 54 4.57 4.96 -1.39
CA ALA A 54 4.01 4.82 -0.04
C ALA A 54 3.98 3.36 0.43
N GLN A 55 3.69 2.40 -0.46
CA GLN A 55 3.78 0.98 -0.13
C GLN A 55 5.21 0.54 0.19
N ALA A 56 6.18 0.96 -0.63
CA ALA A 56 7.59 0.64 -0.42
C ALA A 56 8.10 1.20 0.92
N MET A 57 7.77 2.45 1.23
CA MET A 57 8.12 3.09 2.51
C MET A 57 7.56 2.29 3.69
N ARG A 58 6.28 1.91 3.66
CA ARG A 58 5.67 1.08 4.72
C ARG A 58 6.28 -0.30 4.84
N ALA A 59 6.78 -0.89 3.76
CA ALA A 59 7.50 -2.16 3.81
C ALA A 59 8.85 -1.99 4.52
N VAL A 60 9.60 -0.95 4.15
CA VAL A 60 10.89 -0.62 4.79
C VAL A 60 10.72 -0.28 6.27
N GLU A 61 9.70 0.50 6.62
CA GLU A 61 9.40 0.83 8.02
C GLU A 61 9.11 -0.43 8.84
N ARG A 62 8.31 -1.37 8.31
CA ARG A 62 8.05 -2.64 9.01
C ARG A 62 9.33 -3.45 9.25
N VAL A 63 10.22 -3.50 8.27
CA VAL A 63 11.53 -4.18 8.40
C VAL A 63 12.39 -3.49 9.46
N ARG A 64 12.43 -2.15 9.46
CA ARG A 64 13.17 -1.38 10.46
C ARG A 64 12.62 -1.56 11.87
N SER A 65 11.29 -1.47 12.04
CA SER A 65 10.65 -1.70 13.33
C SER A 65 10.93 -3.10 13.86
N PHE A 66 10.89 -4.11 12.99
CA PHE A 66 11.28 -5.48 13.34
C PHE A 66 12.75 -5.57 13.76
N ALA A 67 13.67 -4.92 13.03
CA ALA A 67 15.09 -4.90 13.38
C ALA A 67 15.33 -4.29 14.77
N VAL A 68 14.68 -3.16 15.07
CA VAL A 68 14.74 -2.52 16.40
C VAL A 68 14.19 -3.44 17.49
N GLU A 69 13.02 -4.07 17.26
CA GLU A 69 12.43 -5.01 18.22
C GLU A 69 13.35 -6.22 18.51
N LYS A 70 14.15 -6.63 17.51
CA LYS A 70 15.13 -7.70 17.64
C LYS A 70 16.52 -7.23 18.07
N GLY A 71 16.73 -5.93 18.28
CA GLY A 71 18.04 -5.36 18.61
C GLY A 71 19.09 -5.50 17.51
N LEU A 72 18.65 -5.66 16.26
CA LEU A 72 19.49 -5.83 15.07
C LEU A 72 19.85 -4.50 14.42
N ASP A 73 19.22 -3.40 14.84
CA ASP A 73 19.43 -2.05 14.31
C ASP A 73 20.82 -1.47 14.62
N GLY A 74 21.55 -2.07 15.58
CA GLY A 74 22.93 -1.74 15.92
C GLY A 74 23.99 -2.61 15.24
N MET A 75 23.62 -3.56 14.37
CA MET A 75 24.59 -4.43 13.71
C MET A 75 25.58 -3.63 12.87
N THR A 76 26.86 -3.94 13.01
CA THR A 76 27.90 -3.31 12.18
C THR A 76 27.88 -3.93 10.78
N MET A 77 28.51 -3.27 9.82
CA MET A 77 28.62 -3.81 8.47
C MET A 77 29.36 -5.17 8.44
N GLY A 78 30.33 -5.38 9.34
CA GLY A 78 31.02 -6.65 9.47
C GLY A 78 30.12 -7.78 9.96
N ASP A 79 29.22 -7.50 10.90
CA ASP A 79 28.23 -8.48 11.39
C ASP A 79 27.24 -8.86 10.27
N ILE A 80 26.83 -7.88 9.47
CA ILE A 80 25.94 -8.08 8.31
C ILE A 80 26.63 -8.95 7.25
N ASP A 81 27.89 -8.64 6.90
CA ASP A 81 28.64 -9.40 5.88
C ASP A 81 28.88 -10.85 6.30
N GLU A 82 29.14 -11.10 7.59
CA GLU A 82 29.27 -12.43 8.16
C GLU A 82 27.96 -13.21 8.05
N GLU A 83 26.83 -12.61 8.41
CA GLU A 83 25.51 -13.24 8.32
C GLU A 83 25.13 -13.58 6.87
N ILE A 84 25.40 -12.67 5.92
CA ILE A 84 25.20 -12.92 4.49
C ILE A 84 26.06 -14.09 4.01
N ARG A 85 27.32 -14.17 4.45
CA ARG A 85 28.23 -15.25 4.06
C ARG A 85 27.73 -16.60 4.58
N ARG A 86 27.26 -16.66 5.82
CA ARG A 86 26.65 -17.86 6.41
C ARG A 86 25.42 -18.31 5.63
N ALA A 87 24.51 -17.39 5.32
CA ALA A 87 23.27 -17.71 4.60
C ALA A 87 23.50 -18.22 3.16
N ARG A 88 24.58 -17.80 2.48
CA ARG A 88 24.92 -18.23 1.12
C ARG A 88 25.67 -19.55 1.04
N ASN A 89 26.36 -19.94 2.10
CA ASN A 89 27.19 -21.14 2.17
C ASN A 89 26.48 -22.32 2.86
N GLY A 90 25.23 -22.13 3.30
CA GLY A 90 24.36 -23.15 3.90
C GLY A 90 23.40 -23.79 2.91
#